data_AF-A0AAW0DCI6-F1
#
_entry.id   AF-A0AAW0DCI6-F1
#
_cell.length_a   1.000
_cell.length_b   1.000
_cell.length_c   1.000
_cell.angle_alpha   90.00
_cell.angle_beta   90.00
_cell.angle_gamma   90.00
#
_symmetry.space_group_name_H-M   'P 1'
#
loop_
_entity.id
_entity.type
_entity.pdbx_description
1 polymer ?
#
loop_
_entity_poly.entity_id
_entity_poly.type
_entity_poly.pdbx_seq_one_letter_code
_entity_poly.pdbx_strand_id
1 'polypeptide(L)'
;MADETAEGIEVDEFDRFFGDGSDMDVDLPKDCALDSKGMSAVNAFNEALESIRYEYCPSCREEGFDINLTHEEICSRCTADTSEPRRWSDGNSANPMPQSEIPSCLKNLTDMEEMLIARTKTVIWTKGRQLCYKDHIINFPQNISEIATKLPRLPQQTDIVIIRREDVDLSHHVDYVVQRKKVRAALQYKIAHDPDYADLGAPDDDALNQLPQNGTVVDRLPVCREGRQADGAPQAAGPKEAANNTVGENDTRAQFVAAFSI
;
A
#
# COMPACT_ATOMS: atom_id res chain seq x y z
N MET A 1 -30.61 31.41 36.83
CA MET A 1 -30.57 30.31 37.81
C MET A 1 -29.38 29.47 37.39
N ALA A 2 -28.32 29.51 38.19
CA ALA A 2 -27.08 28.79 37.92
C ALA A 2 -27.34 27.28 38.05
N ASP A 3 -26.90 26.52 37.05
CA ASP A 3 -26.95 25.07 37.07
C ASP A 3 -25.58 24.60 37.56
N GLU A 4 -25.53 24.13 38.80
CA GLU A 4 -24.34 23.57 39.44
C GLU A 4 -24.15 22.15 38.93
N THR A 5 -23.25 21.96 37.97
CA THR A 5 -22.74 20.64 37.63
C THR A 5 -21.82 20.19 38.76
N ALA A 6 -22.32 19.29 39.60
CA ALA A 6 -21.51 18.55 40.56
C ALA A 6 -20.51 17.68 39.80
N GLU A 7 -19.26 18.14 39.73
CA GLU A 7 -18.12 17.31 39.32
C GLU A 7 -17.97 16.20 40.37
N GLY A 8 -18.37 14.99 40.00
CA GLY A 8 -18.09 13.80 40.78
C GLY A 8 -16.58 13.60 40.79
N ILE A 9 -15.95 13.89 41.93
CA ILE A 9 -14.57 13.50 42.19
C ILE A 9 -14.59 11.98 42.27
N GLU A 10 -14.13 11.31 41.21
CA GLU A 10 -13.83 9.88 41.24
C GLU A 10 -12.65 9.69 42.19
N VAL A 11 -12.94 9.33 43.44
CA VAL A 11 -11.92 8.94 44.40
C VAL A 11 -11.56 7.50 44.07
N ASP A 12 -10.33 7.28 43.58
CA ASP A 12 -9.83 5.95 43.26
C ASP A 12 -9.90 5.08 44.53
N GLU A 13 -10.47 3.88 44.43
CA GLU A 13 -10.59 2.95 45.55
C GLU A 13 -9.21 2.57 46.11
N PHE A 14 -8.17 2.67 45.29
CA PHE A 14 -6.77 2.46 45.71
C PHE A 14 -6.17 3.62 46.49
N ASP A 15 -6.69 4.85 46.37
CA ASP A 15 -6.22 6.02 47.14
C ASP A 15 -6.49 5.84 48.64
N ARG A 16 -7.56 5.11 49.00
CA ARG A 16 -7.83 4.76 50.40
C ARG A 16 -6.78 3.82 51.00
N PHE A 17 -6.07 3.05 50.18
CA PHE A 17 -5.13 2.03 50.64
C PHE A 17 -3.67 2.51 50.54
N PHE A 18 -3.34 3.30 49.52
CA PHE A 18 -1.98 3.78 49.28
C PHE A 18 -1.77 5.27 49.59
N GLY A 19 -2.83 6.02 49.89
CA GLY A 19 -2.82 7.48 49.98
C GLY A 19 -2.84 8.13 48.58
N ASP A 20 -3.09 9.43 48.52
CA ASP A 20 -3.11 10.24 47.28
C ASP A 20 -1.70 10.49 46.69
N GLY A 21 -0.69 9.78 47.19
CA GLY A 21 0.72 9.97 46.83
C GLY A 21 1.33 11.30 47.26
N SER A 22 0.59 12.18 47.96
CA SER A 22 1.07 13.51 48.36
C SER A 22 2.09 13.47 49.51
N ASP A 23 2.12 12.38 50.27
CA ASP A 23 3.00 12.19 51.44
C ASP A 23 4.31 11.45 51.11
N MET A 24 4.56 11.20 49.81
CA MET A 24 5.83 10.66 49.32
C MET A 24 6.80 11.82 49.09
N ASP A 25 7.22 12.48 50.18
CA ASP A 25 8.36 13.41 50.16
C ASP A 25 9.63 12.57 50.02
N VAL A 26 9.85 12.02 48.83
CA VAL A 26 11.08 11.34 48.47
C VAL A 26 12.15 12.43 48.46
N ASP A 27 12.98 12.44 49.50
CA ASP A 27 14.23 13.21 49.56
C ASP A 27 15.14 12.76 48.41
N LEU A 28 14.83 13.23 47.20
CA LEU A 28 15.67 13.10 46.02
C LEU A 28 16.98 13.80 46.36
N PRO A 29 18.13 13.11 46.28
CA PRO A 29 19.40 13.75 46.53
C PRO A 29 19.51 15.01 45.64
N LYS A 30 19.71 16.17 46.28
CA LYS A 30 19.90 17.46 45.60
C LYS A 30 21.15 17.48 44.72
N ASP A 31 22.03 16.50 44.94
CA ASP A 31 23.21 16.29 44.15
C ASP A 31 22.82 15.61 42.85
N CYS A 32 23.08 16.28 41.73
CA CYS A 32 22.87 15.67 40.42
C CYS A 32 23.69 14.37 40.35
N ALA A 33 23.02 13.26 40.04
CA ALA A 33 23.67 11.96 39.87
C ALA A 33 24.70 11.93 38.72
N LEU A 34 24.75 13.00 37.92
CA LEU A 34 25.67 13.18 36.80
C LEU A 34 26.81 14.11 37.21
N ASP A 35 28.03 13.71 36.83
CA ASP A 35 29.18 14.61 36.86
C ASP A 35 29.03 15.73 35.81
N SER A 36 29.90 16.74 35.85
CA SER A 36 29.84 17.87 34.90
C SER A 36 29.91 17.44 33.44
N LYS A 37 30.58 16.32 33.15
CA LYS A 37 30.66 15.75 31.81
C LYS A 37 29.34 15.10 31.40
N GLY A 38 28.70 14.35 32.30
CA GLY A 38 27.37 13.78 32.11
C GLY A 38 26.31 14.86 31.89
N MET A 39 26.37 15.96 32.65
CA MET A 39 25.48 17.11 32.47
C MET A 39 25.65 17.75 31.08
N SER A 40 26.88 17.98 30.64
CA SER A 40 27.15 18.51 29.29
C SER A 40 26.68 17.57 28.20
N ALA A 41 26.83 16.25 28.38
CA ALA A 41 26.35 15.26 27.41
C ALA A 41 24.82 15.24 27.32
N VAL A 42 24.11 15.33 28.46
CA VAL A 42 22.65 15.42 28.49
C VAL A 42 22.16 16.71 27.84
N ASN A 43 22.81 17.85 28.11
CA ASN A 43 22.44 19.11 27.48
C ASN A 43 22.65 19.08 25.96
N ALA A 44 23.79 18.55 25.49
CA ALA A 44 24.05 18.40 24.07
C ALA A 44 23.05 17.44 23.39
N PHE A 45 22.65 16.37 24.09
CA PHE A 45 21.63 15.44 23.59
C PHE A 45 20.25 16.12 23.51
N ASN A 46 19.85 16.87 24.54
CA ASN A 46 18.58 17.60 24.53
C ASN A 46 18.56 18.68 23.44
N GLU A 47 19.66 19.41 23.26
CA GLU A 47 19.81 20.39 22.17
C GLU A 47 19.72 19.71 20.80
N ALA A 48 20.34 18.53 20.65
CA ALA A 48 20.19 17.73 19.44
C ALA A 48 18.73 17.32 19.21
N LEU A 49 18.02 16.84 20.23
CA LEU A 49 16.59 16.49 20.13
C LEU A 49 15.71 17.69 19.79
N GLU A 50 15.96 18.85 20.40
CA GLU A 50 15.24 20.10 20.10
C GLU A 50 15.52 20.61 18.68
N SER A 51 16.72 20.32 18.15
CA SER A 51 17.09 20.70 16.79
C SER A 51 16.47 19.82 15.71
N ILE A 52 15.99 18.60 16.06
CA ILE A 52 15.34 17.72 15.10
C ILE A 52 14.02 18.36 14.68
N ARG A 53 13.93 18.71 13.39
CA ARG A 53 12.71 19.25 12.79
C ARG A 53 12.13 18.25 11.81
N TYR A 54 10.81 18.17 11.81
CA TYR A 54 10.07 17.46 10.79
C TYR A 54 9.98 18.36 9.56
N GLU A 55 10.55 17.89 8.45
CA GLU A 55 10.64 18.61 7.19
C GLU A 55 9.58 18.10 6.22
N TYR A 56 9.12 18.97 5.32
CA TYR A 56 8.16 18.63 4.26
C TYR A 56 8.61 19.23 2.93
N CYS A 57 8.62 18.41 1.87
CA CYS A 57 8.94 18.88 0.51
C CYS A 57 7.64 19.02 -0.31
N PRO A 58 7.31 20.20 -0.84
CA PRO A 58 6.08 20.41 -1.61
C PRO A 58 6.07 19.73 -2.98
N SER A 59 7.25 19.43 -3.56
CA SER A 59 7.34 18.76 -4.87
C SER A 59 7.00 17.28 -4.77
N CYS A 60 7.72 16.51 -3.94
CA CYS A 60 7.48 15.07 -3.76
C CYS A 60 6.47 14.73 -2.68
N ARG A 61 6.00 15.72 -1.90
CA ARG A 61 5.09 15.56 -0.76
C ARG A 61 5.61 14.60 0.33
N GLU A 62 6.91 14.33 0.34
CA GLU A 62 7.54 13.53 1.38
C GLU A 62 7.74 14.36 2.65
N GLU A 63 7.46 13.72 3.77
CA GLU A 63 7.61 14.27 5.12
C GLU A 63 8.50 13.37 5.97
N GLY A 64 9.37 13.95 6.79
CA GLY A 64 10.38 13.17 7.48
C GLY A 64 11.49 14.01 8.12
N PHE A 65 12.39 13.32 8.78
CA PHE A 65 13.62 13.90 9.33
C PHE A 65 14.73 13.86 8.28
N ASP A 66 15.65 14.83 8.32
CA ASP A 66 16.84 14.90 7.47
C ASP A 66 16.55 14.82 5.96
N ILE A 67 15.45 15.42 5.50
CA ILE A 67 15.11 15.52 4.07
C ILE A 67 16.10 16.47 3.35
N ASN A 68 16.84 17.28 4.11
CA ASN A 68 17.84 18.22 3.62
C ASN A 68 17.19 19.19 2.64
N LEU A 69 16.20 19.93 3.12
CA LEU A 69 15.57 20.98 2.35
C LEU A 69 16.60 22.05 1.97
N THR A 70 16.56 22.46 0.72
CA THR A 70 17.32 23.62 0.23
C THR A 70 16.68 24.92 0.73
N HIS A 71 17.31 26.07 0.46
CA HIS A 71 16.74 27.39 0.80
C HIS A 71 15.36 27.62 0.15
N GLU A 72 15.03 26.89 -0.92
CA GLU A 72 13.73 26.95 -1.59
C GLU A 72 12.71 25.98 -1.00
N GLU A 73 13.00 25.35 0.15
CA GLU A 73 12.16 24.33 0.81
C GLU A 73 11.90 23.09 -0.07
N ILE A 74 12.79 22.84 -1.04
CA ILE A 74 12.74 21.67 -1.92
C ILE A 74 13.86 20.70 -1.51
N CYS A 75 13.55 19.40 -1.42
CA CYS A 75 14.54 18.40 -1.09
C CYS A 75 15.63 18.26 -2.17
N SER A 76 16.81 17.81 -1.77
CA SER A 76 17.95 17.59 -2.68
C SER A 76 17.61 16.70 -3.88
N ARG A 77 16.75 15.68 -3.70
CA ARG A 77 16.29 14.77 -4.77
C ARG A 77 15.46 15.49 -5.84
N CYS A 78 14.47 16.28 -5.43
CA CYS A 78 13.63 17.05 -6.35
C CYS A 78 14.40 18.19 -7.03
N THR A 79 15.41 18.74 -6.35
CA THR A 79 16.29 19.78 -6.90
C THR A 79 17.23 19.20 -7.97
N ALA A 80 17.75 17.99 -7.75
CA ALA A 80 18.63 17.30 -8.70
C ALA A 80 17.89 16.69 -9.91
N ASP A 81 16.56 16.61 -9.87
CA ASP A 81 15.76 16.04 -10.95
C ASP A 81 15.57 17.05 -12.10
N THR A 82 16.24 16.78 -13.22
CA THR A 82 16.16 17.55 -14.46
C THR A 82 15.27 16.90 -15.52
N SER A 83 14.46 15.90 -15.15
CA SER A 83 13.53 15.27 -16.10
C SER A 83 12.35 16.18 -16.46
N GLU A 84 11.83 16.02 -17.69
CA GLU A 84 10.63 16.70 -18.17
C GLU A 84 9.62 15.65 -18.69
N PRO A 85 8.48 15.45 -18.01
CA PRO A 85 8.09 16.05 -16.72
C PRO A 85 8.96 15.51 -15.57
N ARG A 86 9.11 16.30 -14.49
CA ARG A 86 9.84 15.85 -13.28
C ARG A 86 9.12 14.66 -12.65
N ARG A 87 9.88 13.73 -12.08
CA ARG A 87 9.39 12.45 -11.56
C ARG A 87 8.29 12.61 -10.52
N TRP A 88 8.44 13.55 -9.61
CA TRP A 88 7.47 13.84 -8.55
C TRP A 88 6.91 15.25 -8.74
N SER A 89 6.20 15.43 -9.85
CA SER A 89 5.48 16.65 -10.19
C SER A 89 4.03 16.33 -10.52
N ASP A 90 3.16 17.34 -10.43
CA ASP A 90 1.75 17.19 -10.80
C ASP A 90 1.59 16.74 -12.27
N GLY A 91 2.55 17.08 -13.13
CA GLY A 91 2.57 16.68 -14.54
C GLY A 91 2.91 15.20 -14.79
N ASN A 92 3.53 14.50 -13.82
CA ASN A 92 3.77 13.05 -13.93
C ASN A 92 2.67 12.22 -13.23
N SER A 93 1.74 12.86 -12.53
CA SER A 93 0.63 12.21 -11.79
C SER A 93 1.05 11.04 -10.90
N ALA A 94 2.32 11.00 -10.48
CA ALA A 94 2.90 9.91 -9.69
C ALA A 94 2.78 10.15 -8.17
N ASN A 95 2.44 11.37 -7.77
CA ASN A 95 2.19 11.70 -6.37
C ASN A 95 0.81 11.14 -5.98
N PRO A 96 0.72 10.27 -4.96
CA PRO A 96 -0.57 9.76 -4.52
C PRO A 96 -1.48 10.89 -4.03
N MET A 97 -2.78 10.75 -4.28
CA MET A 97 -3.75 11.72 -3.78
C MET A 97 -3.76 11.74 -2.25
N PRO A 98 -3.80 12.93 -1.60
CA PRO A 98 -3.96 13.02 -0.16
C PRO A 98 -5.23 12.32 0.32
N GLN A 99 -5.18 11.66 1.47
CA GLN A 99 -6.31 10.91 2.03
C GLN A 99 -7.59 11.77 2.25
N SER A 100 -7.42 13.07 2.46
CA SER A 100 -8.50 14.05 2.56
C SER A 100 -9.26 14.25 1.25
N GLU A 101 -8.57 14.14 0.11
CA GLU A 101 -9.10 14.35 -1.24
C GLU A 101 -9.70 13.07 -1.83
N ILE A 102 -9.33 11.89 -1.31
CA ILE A 102 -9.91 10.63 -1.75
C ILE A 102 -11.43 10.66 -1.50
N PRO A 103 -12.27 10.34 -2.49
CA PRO A 103 -13.72 10.26 -2.34
C PRO A 103 -14.13 9.16 -1.37
N SER A 104 -15.21 9.38 -0.62
CA SER A 104 -15.72 8.40 0.35
C SER A 104 -16.07 7.04 -0.27
N CYS A 105 -16.44 6.98 -1.56
CA CYS A 105 -16.72 5.74 -2.28
C CYS A 105 -15.48 4.90 -2.61
N LEU A 106 -14.29 5.51 -2.58
CA LEU A 106 -13.00 4.84 -2.77
C LEU A 106 -12.28 4.56 -1.44
N LYS A 107 -12.79 5.05 -0.31
CA LYS A 107 -12.22 4.76 1.02
C LYS A 107 -12.63 3.39 1.51
N ASN A 108 -11.69 2.70 2.16
CA ASN A 108 -11.94 1.42 2.84
C ASN A 108 -12.54 0.34 1.92
N LEU A 109 -12.03 0.25 0.68
CA LEU A 109 -12.26 -0.89 -0.18
C LEU A 109 -11.40 -2.06 0.32
N THR A 110 -11.91 -3.28 0.25
CA THR A 110 -11.07 -4.46 0.48
C THR A 110 -10.13 -4.67 -0.71
N ASP A 111 -9.04 -5.42 -0.51
CA ASP A 111 -8.11 -5.77 -1.58
C ASP A 111 -8.85 -6.38 -2.79
N MET A 112 -9.83 -7.26 -2.54
CA MET A 112 -10.67 -7.79 -3.61
C MET A 112 -11.53 -6.71 -4.26
N GLU A 113 -12.20 -5.84 -3.51
CA GLU A 113 -13.01 -4.75 -4.10
C GLU A 113 -12.17 -3.85 -5.01
N GLU A 114 -10.96 -3.49 -4.60
CA GLU A 114 -10.00 -2.75 -5.43
C GLU A 114 -9.63 -3.51 -6.71
N MET A 115 -9.41 -4.82 -6.60
CA MET A 115 -9.06 -5.66 -7.75
C MET A 115 -10.19 -5.81 -8.78
N LEU A 116 -11.44 -5.85 -8.31
CA LEU A 116 -12.63 -5.95 -9.18
C LEU A 116 -12.85 -4.66 -9.98
N ILE A 117 -12.46 -3.49 -9.42
CA ILE A 117 -12.61 -2.19 -10.08
C ILE A 117 -11.35 -1.73 -10.84
N ALA A 118 -10.19 -2.35 -10.60
CA ALA A 118 -8.95 -1.98 -11.29
C ALA A 118 -8.90 -2.57 -12.71
N ARG A 119 -8.60 -1.74 -13.71
CA ARG A 119 -8.23 -2.21 -15.06
C ARG A 119 -6.96 -3.07 -15.04
N THR A 120 -5.95 -2.58 -14.32
CA THR A 120 -4.68 -3.27 -14.09
C THR A 120 -4.24 -3.00 -12.67
N LYS A 121 -4.04 -4.04 -11.85
CA LYS A 121 -3.44 -3.93 -10.51
C LYS A 121 -2.14 -4.70 -10.51
N THR A 122 -1.01 -4.01 -10.46
CA THR A 122 0.29 -4.66 -10.30
C THR A 122 0.48 -4.97 -8.82
N VAL A 123 0.50 -6.25 -8.47
CA VAL A 123 0.77 -6.72 -7.11
C VAL A 123 2.10 -7.45 -7.13
N ILE A 124 3.14 -6.85 -6.54
CA ILE A 124 4.45 -7.50 -6.36
C ILE A 124 4.56 -7.93 -4.90
N TRP A 125 4.41 -9.22 -4.64
CA TRP A 125 4.67 -9.81 -3.33
C TRP A 125 5.94 -10.67 -3.38
N THR A 126 7.04 -10.16 -2.86
CA THR A 126 8.27 -10.94 -2.66
C THR A 126 8.44 -11.25 -1.18
N LYS A 127 8.27 -12.51 -0.77
CA LYS A 127 8.67 -12.93 0.58
C LYS A 127 10.20 -13.05 0.66
N GLY A 128 10.81 -12.16 1.45
CA GLY A 128 12.22 -12.25 1.84
C GLY A 128 13.19 -11.47 0.96
N ARG A 129 13.27 -10.13 1.12
CA ARG A 129 14.34 -9.23 0.60
C ARG A 129 14.85 -9.47 -0.83
N GLN A 130 14.10 -10.17 -1.68
CA GLN A 130 14.55 -10.53 -3.01
C GLN A 130 14.14 -9.40 -3.95
N LEU A 131 15.03 -8.41 -4.06
CA LEU A 131 14.80 -7.18 -4.82
C LEU A 131 14.90 -7.35 -6.34
N CYS A 132 15.42 -8.49 -6.81
CA CYS A 132 15.58 -8.75 -8.24
C CYS A 132 15.57 -10.24 -8.55
N TYR A 133 15.02 -10.59 -9.72
CA TYR A 133 15.30 -11.85 -10.41
C TYR A 133 16.47 -11.59 -11.36
N LYS A 134 17.49 -12.45 -11.33
CA LYS A 134 18.69 -12.33 -12.16
C LYS A 134 18.83 -13.60 -12.99
N ASP A 135 17.95 -13.80 -13.97
CA ASP A 135 17.94 -14.93 -14.91
C ASP A 135 17.01 -14.64 -16.11
N HIS A 136 16.79 -15.63 -16.97
CA HIS A 136 15.93 -15.57 -18.16
C HIS A 136 14.48 -15.22 -17.82
N ILE A 137 14.13 -13.92 -17.91
CA ILE A 137 12.75 -13.45 -17.89
C ILE A 137 12.20 -13.59 -19.32
N ILE A 138 11.17 -14.43 -19.49
CA ILE A 138 10.42 -14.52 -20.74
C ILE A 138 9.13 -13.75 -20.54
N ASN A 139 8.99 -12.62 -21.26
CA ASN A 139 7.74 -11.88 -21.33
C ASN A 139 6.91 -12.40 -22.50
N PHE A 140 5.75 -12.97 -22.21
CA PHE A 140 4.79 -13.34 -23.25
C PHE A 140 3.85 -12.16 -23.51
N PRO A 141 3.59 -11.78 -24.77
CA PRO A 141 2.56 -10.81 -25.08
C PRO A 141 1.20 -11.39 -24.66
N GLN A 142 0.57 -10.78 -23.67
CA GLN A 142 -0.79 -11.13 -23.25
C GLN A 142 -1.78 -10.15 -23.90
N ASN A 143 -2.88 -10.68 -24.43
CA ASN A 143 -3.98 -9.83 -24.90
C ASN A 143 -4.75 -9.29 -23.68
N ILE A 144 -4.42 -8.07 -23.27
CA ILE A 144 -5.05 -7.39 -22.13
C ILE A 144 -6.38 -6.73 -22.48
N SER A 145 -6.80 -6.76 -23.76
CA SER A 145 -8.02 -6.07 -24.19
C SER A 145 -9.26 -6.61 -23.48
N GLU A 146 -9.35 -7.93 -23.28
CA GLU A 146 -10.47 -8.54 -22.54
C GLU A 146 -10.48 -8.15 -21.06
N ILE A 147 -9.30 -7.94 -20.47
CA ILE A 147 -9.11 -7.60 -19.05
C ILE A 147 -9.43 -6.12 -18.80
N ALA A 148 -9.08 -5.25 -19.76
CA ALA A 148 -9.18 -3.80 -19.61
C ALA A 148 -10.54 -3.21 -20.04
N THR A 149 -11.34 -3.93 -20.83
CA THR A 149 -12.54 -3.37 -21.50
C THR A 149 -13.86 -3.59 -20.76
N LYS A 150 -13.92 -4.48 -19.75
CA LYS A 150 -15.16 -4.75 -19.01
C LYS A 150 -14.92 -4.79 -17.50
N LEU A 151 -15.66 -3.95 -16.77
CA LEU A 151 -15.62 -3.89 -15.31
C LEU A 151 -17.04 -3.87 -14.72
N PRO A 152 -17.25 -4.42 -13.51
CA PRO A 152 -16.24 -5.10 -12.68
C PRO A 152 -15.83 -6.47 -13.21
N ARG A 153 -14.59 -6.87 -12.96
CA ARG A 153 -14.19 -8.28 -13.19
C ARG A 153 -14.92 -9.16 -12.19
N LEU A 154 -15.34 -10.36 -12.59
CA LEU A 154 -15.84 -11.34 -11.63
C LEU A 154 -14.65 -11.97 -10.87
N PRO A 155 -14.84 -12.45 -9.63
CA PRO A 155 -13.78 -13.13 -8.89
C PRO A 155 -13.11 -14.27 -9.68
N GLN A 156 -13.90 -15.03 -10.46
CA GLN A 156 -13.40 -16.11 -11.33
C GLN A 156 -12.46 -15.63 -12.46
N GLN A 157 -12.57 -14.36 -12.85
CA GLN A 157 -11.83 -13.73 -13.94
C GLN A 157 -10.67 -12.87 -13.43
N THR A 158 -10.42 -12.89 -12.12
CA THR A 158 -9.24 -12.23 -11.55
C THR A 158 -8.01 -13.12 -11.70
N ASP A 159 -6.87 -12.53 -12.07
CA ASP A 159 -5.57 -13.22 -12.21
C ASP A 159 -4.93 -13.54 -10.84
N ILE A 160 -5.73 -13.95 -9.86
CA ILE A 160 -5.28 -14.28 -8.51
C ILE A 160 -5.07 -15.78 -8.42
N VAL A 161 -3.87 -16.20 -8.07
CA VAL A 161 -3.58 -17.58 -7.67
C VAL A 161 -3.36 -17.60 -6.16
N ILE A 162 -4.26 -18.26 -5.43
CA ILE A 162 -4.10 -18.46 -3.99
C ILE A 162 -3.21 -19.69 -3.76
N ILE A 163 -1.98 -19.46 -3.29
CA ILE A 163 -1.06 -20.51 -2.84
C ILE A 163 -1.17 -20.60 -1.31
N ARG A 164 -1.68 -21.71 -0.79
CA ARG A 164 -1.83 -21.93 0.66
C ARG A 164 -1.67 -23.39 1.06
N ARG A 165 -1.48 -23.59 2.37
CA ARG A 165 -1.62 -24.90 3.02
C ARG A 165 -3.10 -25.28 3.15
N GLU A 166 -3.40 -26.57 3.12
CA GLU A 166 -4.77 -27.11 3.10
C GLU A 166 -5.57 -26.82 4.38
N ASP A 167 -4.91 -26.58 5.50
CA ASP A 167 -5.49 -26.43 6.83
C ASP A 167 -5.92 -25.00 7.19
N VAL A 168 -5.62 -24.02 6.34
CA VAL A 168 -5.94 -22.61 6.62
C VAL A 168 -7.30 -22.27 6.03
N ASP A 169 -8.34 -22.04 6.85
CA ASP A 169 -9.62 -21.51 6.36
C ASP A 169 -9.53 -20.01 6.03
N LEU A 170 -9.97 -19.64 4.82
CA LEU A 170 -9.97 -18.26 4.31
C LEU A 170 -11.37 -17.66 4.24
N SER A 171 -12.41 -18.44 4.55
CA SER A 171 -13.82 -18.03 4.40
C SER A 171 -14.15 -16.75 5.17
N HIS A 172 -13.46 -16.53 6.28
CA HIS A 172 -13.62 -15.37 7.16
C HIS A 172 -12.56 -14.28 6.98
N HIS A 173 -11.62 -14.44 6.04
CA HIS A 173 -10.55 -13.47 5.85
C HIS A 173 -11.08 -12.21 5.16
N VAL A 174 -10.76 -11.04 5.73
CA VAL A 174 -11.32 -9.74 5.32
C VAL A 174 -11.02 -9.40 3.87
N ASP A 175 -9.84 -9.77 3.38
CA ASP A 175 -9.40 -9.48 2.00
C ASP A 175 -10.38 -10.01 0.96
N TYR A 176 -11.05 -11.13 1.22
CA TYR A 176 -11.98 -11.76 0.28
C TYR A 176 -13.44 -11.33 0.44
N VAL A 177 -13.72 -10.42 1.37
CA VAL A 177 -15.07 -9.87 1.55
C VAL A 177 -15.32 -8.83 0.47
N VAL A 178 -16.46 -8.95 -0.21
CA VAL A 178 -16.89 -8.04 -1.27
C VAL A 178 -18.29 -7.51 -0.96
N GLN A 179 -18.47 -6.21 -1.08
CA GLN A 179 -19.75 -5.53 -0.98
C GLN A 179 -20.14 -4.91 -2.33
N ARG A 180 -21.13 -5.51 -2.99
CA ARG A 180 -21.63 -5.06 -4.30
C ARG A 180 -21.88 -3.54 -4.37
N LYS A 181 -22.44 -2.95 -3.31
CA LYS A 181 -22.75 -1.51 -3.26
C LYS A 181 -21.49 -0.64 -3.32
N LYS A 182 -20.42 -1.04 -2.64
CA LYS A 182 -19.13 -0.32 -2.67
C LYS A 182 -18.49 -0.39 -4.05
N VAL A 183 -18.40 -1.60 -4.61
CA VAL A 183 -17.87 -1.84 -5.97
C VAL A 183 -18.61 -0.99 -7.01
N ARG A 184 -19.95 -0.97 -6.97
CA ARG A 184 -20.76 -0.14 -7.86
C ARG A 184 -20.45 1.36 -7.72
N ALA A 185 -20.46 1.88 -6.48
CA ALA A 185 -20.21 3.29 -6.22
C ALA A 185 -18.80 3.73 -6.65
N ALA A 186 -17.79 2.89 -6.37
CA ALA A 186 -16.42 3.12 -6.77
C ALA A 186 -16.25 3.16 -8.30
N LEU A 187 -16.85 2.21 -9.03
CA LEU A 187 -16.80 2.20 -10.50
C LEU A 187 -17.49 3.40 -11.12
N GLN A 188 -18.69 3.76 -10.65
CA GLN A 188 -19.39 4.94 -11.14
C GLN A 188 -18.57 6.21 -10.93
N TYR A 189 -17.90 6.32 -9.78
CA TYR A 189 -17.00 7.44 -9.53
C TYR A 189 -15.82 7.46 -10.50
N LYS A 190 -15.12 6.31 -10.66
CA LYS A 190 -13.98 6.16 -11.57
C LYS A 190 -14.36 6.50 -13.01
N ILE A 191 -15.44 5.94 -13.54
CA ILE A 191 -15.93 6.23 -14.90
C ILE A 191 -16.21 7.73 -15.11
N ALA A 192 -16.73 8.41 -14.09
CA ALA A 192 -17.10 9.82 -14.19
C ALA A 192 -15.92 10.80 -14.07
N HIS A 193 -14.86 10.44 -13.35
CA HIS A 193 -13.78 11.38 -12.99
C HIS A 193 -12.40 10.99 -13.52
N ASP A 194 -12.17 9.71 -13.81
CA ASP A 194 -10.87 9.17 -14.20
C ASP A 194 -10.81 9.04 -15.74
N PRO A 195 -9.95 9.79 -16.44
CA PRO A 195 -9.78 9.69 -17.89
C PRO A 195 -9.44 8.27 -18.35
N ASP A 196 -8.73 7.51 -17.51
CA ASP A 196 -8.34 6.14 -17.80
C ASP A 196 -9.53 5.18 -17.73
N TYR A 197 -10.71 5.60 -17.29
CA TYR A 197 -11.92 4.79 -17.21
C TYR A 197 -13.02 5.22 -18.18
N ALA A 198 -12.82 6.33 -18.91
CA ALA A 198 -13.86 6.98 -19.71
C ALA A 198 -14.43 6.10 -20.84
N ASP A 199 -13.62 5.19 -21.41
CA ASP A 199 -14.04 4.28 -22.49
C ASP A 199 -14.88 3.08 -22.03
N LEU A 200 -14.99 2.81 -20.72
CA LEU A 200 -15.80 1.70 -20.20
C LEU A 200 -17.31 1.92 -20.35
N GLY A 201 -17.76 3.16 -20.54
CA GLY A 201 -19.18 3.49 -20.52
C GLY A 201 -19.81 3.21 -19.16
N ALA A 202 -21.02 2.64 -19.11
CA ALA A 202 -21.68 2.31 -17.85
C ALA A 202 -21.13 1.01 -17.23
N PRO A 203 -21.12 0.88 -15.88
CA PRO A 203 -20.76 -0.37 -15.23
C PRO A 203 -21.60 -1.56 -15.72
N ASP A 204 -20.99 -2.73 -15.84
CA ASP A 204 -21.71 -3.96 -16.19
C ASP A 204 -22.61 -4.41 -15.01
N ASP A 205 -23.91 -4.12 -15.13
CA ASP A 205 -24.90 -4.46 -14.11
C ASP A 205 -25.13 -5.96 -13.96
N ASP A 206 -24.95 -6.75 -15.02
CA ASP A 206 -25.07 -8.21 -14.97
C ASP A 206 -23.90 -8.80 -14.18
N ALA A 207 -22.68 -8.30 -14.38
CA ALA A 207 -21.51 -8.67 -13.58
C ALA A 207 -21.68 -8.25 -12.11
N LEU A 208 -22.14 -7.02 -11.85
CA LEU A 208 -22.42 -6.53 -10.50
C LEU A 208 -23.45 -7.40 -9.77
N ASN A 209 -24.49 -7.85 -10.47
CA ASN A 209 -25.54 -8.69 -9.90
C ASN A 209 -25.06 -10.09 -9.48
N GLN A 210 -23.93 -10.55 -10.00
CA GLN A 210 -23.30 -11.80 -9.58
C GLN A 210 -22.49 -11.66 -8.29
N LEU A 211 -22.09 -10.45 -7.88
CA LEU A 211 -21.32 -10.24 -6.64
C LEU A 211 -22.22 -10.35 -5.39
N PRO A 212 -21.74 -10.86 -4.25
CA PRO A 212 -22.53 -10.88 -3.03
C PRO A 212 -22.87 -9.46 -2.55
N GLN A 213 -24.02 -9.29 -1.88
CA GLN A 213 -24.40 -7.99 -1.33
C GLN A 213 -23.45 -7.54 -0.22
N ASN A 214 -23.05 -8.49 0.63
CA ASN A 214 -21.92 -8.42 1.56
C ASN A 214 -21.53 -9.86 1.90
N GLY A 215 -20.36 -10.32 1.45
CA GLY A 215 -19.95 -11.71 1.69
C GLY A 215 -18.60 -12.06 1.08
N THR A 216 -18.11 -13.25 1.40
CA THR A 216 -16.84 -13.78 0.89
C THR A 216 -16.98 -14.30 -0.55
N VAL A 217 -15.90 -14.19 -1.34
CA VAL A 217 -15.82 -14.75 -2.71
C VAL A 217 -14.70 -15.79 -2.85
N VAL A 218 -14.15 -16.30 -1.74
CA VAL A 218 -13.03 -17.27 -1.74
C VAL A 218 -13.33 -18.51 -2.58
N ASP A 219 -14.56 -19.00 -2.52
CA ASP A 219 -15.03 -20.18 -3.24
C ASP A 219 -15.03 -20.00 -4.76
N ARG A 220 -14.99 -18.75 -5.23
CA ARG A 220 -15.01 -18.37 -6.64
C ARG A 220 -13.63 -18.05 -7.20
N LEU A 221 -12.58 -18.10 -6.38
CA LEU A 221 -11.21 -17.79 -6.81
C LEU A 221 -10.48 -19.04 -7.35
N PRO A 222 -9.61 -18.91 -8.36
CA PRO A 222 -8.80 -20.02 -8.83
C PRO A 222 -7.77 -20.43 -7.76
N VAL A 223 -7.80 -21.71 -7.36
CA VAL A 223 -6.88 -22.26 -6.35
C VAL A 223 -5.92 -23.24 -7.02
N CYS A 224 -4.63 -22.95 -6.99
CA CYS A 224 -3.58 -23.92 -7.33
C CYS A 224 -3.25 -24.74 -6.08
N ARG A 225 -3.57 -26.03 -6.09
CA ARG A 225 -3.18 -26.96 -5.04
C ARG A 225 -1.75 -27.43 -5.30
N GLU A 226 -0.87 -27.32 -4.30
CA GLU A 226 0.43 -28.01 -4.35
C GLU A 226 0.17 -29.52 -4.32
N GLY A 227 0.13 -30.14 -5.49
CA GLY A 227 0.19 -31.59 -5.60
C GLY A 227 1.55 -32.03 -5.10
N ARG A 228 1.59 -32.70 -3.95
CA ARG A 228 2.76 -33.48 -3.52
C ARG A 228 3.06 -34.46 -4.66
N GLN A 229 4.11 -34.20 -5.45
CA GLN A 229 4.55 -35.12 -6.49
C GLN A 229 4.78 -36.48 -5.83
N ALA A 230 4.01 -37.49 -6.23
CA ALA A 230 4.37 -38.86 -5.94
C ALA A 230 5.71 -39.11 -6.65
N ASP A 231 6.71 -39.56 -5.88
CA ASP A 231 8.01 -39.97 -6.38
C ASP A 231 7.84 -40.97 -7.55
N GLY A 232 8.00 -40.51 -8.80
CA GLY A 232 7.94 -41.41 -9.95
C GLY A 232 7.39 -40.89 -11.28
N ALA A 233 7.55 -39.60 -11.64
CA ALA A 233 7.32 -39.16 -13.03
C ALA A 233 8.65 -39.05 -13.79
N PRO A 234 8.78 -39.57 -15.03
CA PRO A 234 10.02 -39.52 -15.79
C PRO A 234 10.37 -38.07 -16.16
N GLN A 235 11.67 -37.73 -16.05
CA GLN A 235 12.23 -36.47 -16.51
C GLN A 235 11.82 -36.20 -17.96
N ALA A 236 10.99 -35.18 -18.17
CA ALA A 236 10.75 -34.61 -19.48
C ALA A 236 12.08 -33.99 -19.95
N ALA A 237 12.67 -34.58 -21.00
CA ALA A 237 13.86 -34.04 -21.63
C ALA A 237 13.57 -32.61 -22.12
N GLY A 238 14.34 -31.64 -21.60
CA GLY A 238 14.26 -30.26 -22.05
C GLY A 238 14.55 -30.13 -23.55
N PRO A 239 14.12 -29.03 -24.19
CA PRO A 239 14.36 -28.81 -25.62
C PRO A 239 15.87 -28.81 -25.87
N LYS A 240 16.34 -29.63 -26.81
CA LYS A 240 17.73 -29.59 -27.27
C LYS A 240 17.93 -28.29 -28.05
N GLU A 241 18.92 -27.50 -27.63
CA GLU A 241 19.35 -26.31 -28.36
C GLU A 241 19.70 -26.67 -29.80
N ALA A 242 18.94 -26.12 -30.74
CA ALA A 242 19.35 -26.06 -32.13
C ALA A 242 20.30 -24.88 -32.28
N ALA A 243 21.58 -25.18 -32.47
CA ALA A 243 22.57 -24.19 -32.89
C ALA A 243 22.15 -23.55 -34.21
N ASN A 244 22.41 -22.24 -34.30
CA ASN A 244 22.22 -21.33 -35.44
C ASN A 244 20.85 -20.64 -35.50
N ASN A 245 20.83 -19.36 -35.16
CA ASN A 245 20.72 -18.30 -36.18
C ASN A 245 21.00 -16.91 -35.60
N THR A 246 21.90 -16.21 -36.27
CA THR A 246 22.15 -14.78 -36.14
C THR A 246 20.89 -13.98 -36.45
N VAL A 247 20.45 -13.13 -35.52
CA VAL A 247 19.45 -12.09 -35.79
C VAL A 247 20.05 -10.75 -35.35
N GLY A 248 20.21 -9.87 -36.32
CA GLY A 248 20.82 -8.56 -36.17
C GLY A 248 19.98 -7.63 -35.28
N GLU A 249 20.71 -6.82 -34.51
CA GLU A 249 20.20 -5.68 -33.76
C GLU A 249 19.48 -4.72 -34.70
N ASN A 250 18.19 -4.51 -34.47
CA ASN A 250 17.52 -3.28 -34.86
C ASN A 250 16.86 -2.69 -33.61
N ASP A 251 17.63 -1.81 -32.97
CA ASP A 251 17.27 -0.97 -31.84
C ASP A 251 16.10 -0.06 -32.22
N THR A 252 14.91 -0.38 -31.72
CA THR A 252 13.80 0.56 -31.64
C THR A 252 13.42 0.68 -30.17
N ARG A 253 13.95 1.74 -29.53
CA ARG A 253 13.57 2.21 -28.19
C ARG A 253 12.06 2.45 -28.12
N ALA A 254 11.30 1.43 -27.72
CA ALA A 254 9.97 1.63 -27.19
C ALA A 254 10.11 2.19 -25.76
N GLN A 255 9.89 3.49 -25.61
CA GLN A 255 9.74 4.14 -24.31
C GLN A 255 8.47 3.60 -23.64
N PHE A 256 8.63 2.74 -22.63
CA PHE A 256 7.55 2.36 -21.73
C PHE A 256 7.44 3.42 -20.63
N VAL A 257 6.38 4.22 -20.70
CA VAL A 257 5.93 5.09 -19.61
C VAL A 257 5.01 4.25 -18.74
N ALA A 258 5.47 3.87 -17.55
CA ALA A 258 4.63 3.24 -16.54
C ALA A 258 3.85 4.35 -15.81
N ALA A 259 2.58 4.53 -16.18
CA ALA A 259 1.64 5.28 -15.37
C ALA A 259 1.30 4.44 -14.13
N PHE A 260 1.61 4.98 -12.95
CA PHE A 260 1.18 4.44 -11.66
C PHE A 260 0.00 5.29 -11.18
N SER A 261 -1.17 4.69 -11.03
CA SER A 261 -2.35 5.36 -10.46
C SER A 261 -2.77 4.67 -9.15
N ILE A 262 -2.55 5.36 -8.03
CA ILE A 262 -3.50 5.52 -6.91
C ILE A 262 -3.42 6.98 -6.48
#